data_AF-A0A6G3TZT8-F1
#
_entry.id   AF-A0A6G3TZT8-F1
#
_cell.length_a   1.000
_cell.length_b   1.000
_cell.length_c   1.000
_cell.angle_alpha   90.00
_cell.angle_beta   90.00
_cell.angle_gamma   90.00
#
_symmetry.space_group_name_H-M   'P 1'
#
loop_
_entity.id
_entity.type
_entity.pdbx_description
1 polymer ?
#
loop_
_entity_poly.entity_id
_entity_poly.type
_entity_poly.pdbx_seq_one_letter_code
_entity_poly.pdbx_strand_id
1 'polypeptide(L)'
;GLTATAVGDDPRWAAAGVALSLLLALTGLGALLLRLLPGRRPADEQEVLDWFDAWLADYRPTVGLYFSGGPSSAYQANMWLEPLAKLDARPVIILRERFMVPKLAPTDIPVVCLPKVSTLMRLEQSTLQVLIHPSNSGKTSQVLRIPTIKHTFVNHGESDKLSSCNPYAKAYDEVWVAGPAARERYALAEVGVEDKDVVEIGRPQLDAVRPYAGPPAGPYTTVLYAPTWEGWDGNPGNTSVVAAGENLVRALLADPGVRLLYKPHPLTGSVDPRAGAADLRIRELIRAANRRRSG
;
A
#
# COMPACT_ATOMS: atom_id res chain seq x y z
N GLY A 1 -15.91 -12.02 48.98
CA GLY A 1 -15.28 -11.79 50.31
C GLY A 1 -16.17 -10.91 51.15
N LEU A 2 -16.03 -9.58 51.03
CA LEU A 2 -16.78 -8.60 51.84
C LEU A 2 -18.30 -8.72 51.72
N THR A 3 -18.84 -8.95 50.52
CA THR A 3 -20.27 -9.16 50.30
C THR A 3 -20.81 -10.43 50.96
N ALA A 4 -20.02 -11.52 50.96
CA ALA A 4 -20.39 -12.77 51.63
C ALA A 4 -20.29 -12.67 53.16
N THR A 5 -19.32 -11.92 53.70
CA THR A 5 -19.25 -11.59 55.13
C THR A 5 -20.43 -10.71 55.55
N ALA A 6 -20.83 -9.71 54.75
CA ALA A 6 -21.97 -8.85 55.07
C ALA A 6 -23.31 -9.60 55.07
N VAL A 7 -23.43 -10.71 54.33
CA VAL A 7 -24.64 -11.53 54.27
C VAL A 7 -24.64 -12.65 55.32
N GLY A 8 -23.48 -13.22 55.65
CA GLY A 8 -23.36 -14.39 56.52
C GLY A 8 -22.77 -14.13 57.91
N ASP A 9 -22.36 -12.90 58.21
CA ASP A 9 -21.71 -12.44 59.46
C ASP A 9 -20.45 -13.24 59.88
N ASP A 10 -19.90 -14.07 58.98
CA ASP A 10 -18.68 -14.83 59.21
C ASP A 10 -17.44 -14.09 58.64
N PRO A 11 -16.49 -13.66 59.49
CA PRO A 11 -15.30 -12.94 59.06
C PRO A 11 -14.34 -13.81 58.22
N ARG A 12 -14.50 -15.15 58.23
CA ARG A 12 -13.68 -16.06 57.42
C ARG A 12 -13.82 -15.80 55.92
N TRP A 13 -14.99 -15.34 55.45
CA TRP A 13 -15.20 -15.01 54.04
C TRP A 13 -14.43 -13.77 53.59
N ALA A 14 -14.26 -12.78 54.46
CA ALA A 14 -13.43 -11.60 54.21
C ALA A 14 -11.95 -12.00 54.18
N ALA A 15 -11.49 -12.79 55.16
CA ALA A 15 -10.13 -13.30 55.21
C ALA A 15 -9.79 -14.16 53.97
N ALA A 16 -10.69 -15.06 53.55
CA ALA A 16 -10.53 -15.85 52.33
C ALA A 16 -10.48 -14.99 51.06
N GLY A 17 -11.30 -13.94 50.99
CA GLY A 17 -11.26 -12.98 49.89
C GLY A 17 -9.94 -12.21 49.82
N VAL A 18 -9.42 -11.75 50.96
CA VAL A 18 -8.12 -11.07 51.04
C VAL A 18 -6.98 -12.02 50.65
N ALA A 19 -6.99 -13.25 51.18
CA ALA A 19 -5.99 -14.27 50.85
C ALA A 19 -6.00 -14.62 49.35
N LEU A 20 -7.18 -14.77 48.73
CA LEU A 20 -7.31 -15.02 47.30
C LEU A 20 -6.78 -13.83 46.48
N SER A 21 -7.10 -12.59 46.85
CA SER A 21 -6.57 -11.40 46.18
C SER A 21 -5.05 -11.31 46.28
N LEU A 22 -4.47 -11.59 47.45
CA LEU A 22 -3.02 -11.67 47.63
C LEU A 22 -2.39 -12.76 46.77
N LEU A 23 -3.00 -13.94 46.71
CA LEU A 23 -2.53 -15.04 45.87
C LEU A 23 -2.56 -14.66 44.38
N LEU A 24 -3.65 -14.04 43.91
CA LEU A 24 -3.77 -13.57 42.52
C LEU A 24 -2.76 -12.46 42.19
N ALA A 25 -2.50 -11.54 43.13
CA ALA A 25 -1.50 -10.50 42.96
C ALA A 25 -0.07 -11.08 42.90
N LEU A 26 0.27 -12.01 43.80
CA LEU A 26 1.58 -12.66 43.84
C LEU A 26 1.81 -13.56 42.63
N THR A 27 0.79 -14.28 42.17
CA THR A 27 0.87 -15.10 40.94
C THR A 27 1.02 -14.21 39.70
N GLY A 28 0.28 -13.10 39.62
CA GLY A 28 0.44 -12.09 38.57
C GLY A 28 1.84 -11.47 38.56
N LEU A 29 2.37 -11.11 39.73
CA LEU A 29 3.72 -10.59 39.89
C LEU A 29 4.78 -11.63 39.47
N GLY A 30 4.63 -12.88 39.90
CA GLY A 30 5.50 -13.98 39.48
C GLY A 30 5.49 -14.17 37.95
N ALA A 31 4.31 -14.14 37.33
CA ALA A 31 4.18 -14.23 35.87
C ALA A 31 4.86 -13.05 35.14
N LEU A 32 4.79 -11.84 35.70
CA LEU A 32 5.47 -10.66 35.16
C LEU A 32 7.00 -10.76 35.31
N LEU A 33 7.48 -11.18 36.48
CA LEU A 33 8.91 -11.39 36.74
C LEU A 33 9.52 -12.43 35.79
N LEU A 34 8.78 -13.47 35.43
CA LEU A 34 9.21 -14.43 34.41
C LEU A 34 9.41 -13.79 33.02
N ARG A 35 8.72 -12.69 32.70
CA ARG A 35 8.96 -11.94 31.44
C ARG A 35 10.22 -11.07 31.50
N LEU A 36 10.76 -10.81 32.68
CA LEU A 36 12.01 -10.06 32.87
C LEU A 36 13.24 -10.96 32.83
N LEU A 37 13.08 -12.28 32.72
CA LEU A 37 14.17 -13.22 32.52
C LEU A 37 14.95 -12.84 31.25
N PRO A 38 16.30 -12.86 31.26
CA PRO A 38 17.11 -12.44 30.12
C PRO A 38 16.69 -13.07 28.79
N GLY A 39 16.45 -14.39 28.76
CA GLY A 39 16.01 -15.10 27.54
C GLY A 39 14.56 -14.84 27.10
N ARG A 40 13.80 -14.02 27.83
CA ARG A 40 12.44 -13.58 27.47
C ARG A 40 12.35 -12.08 27.22
N ARG A 41 13.46 -11.35 27.38
CA ARG A 41 13.53 -9.94 27.00
C ARG A 41 13.51 -9.85 25.47
N PRO A 42 12.89 -8.80 24.91
CA PRO A 42 13.10 -8.47 23.50
C PRO A 42 14.60 -8.33 23.24
N ALA A 43 15.05 -8.81 22.08
CA ALA A 43 16.41 -8.58 21.63
C ALA A 43 16.72 -7.08 21.64
N ASP A 44 17.93 -6.72 22.05
CA ASP A 44 18.36 -5.33 22.00
C ASP A 44 18.61 -4.87 20.55
N GLU A 45 18.85 -3.56 20.37
CA GLU A 45 19.04 -3.02 19.03
C GLU A 45 20.26 -3.63 18.32
N GLN A 46 21.37 -3.86 19.02
CA GLN A 46 22.57 -4.41 18.39
C GLN A 46 22.37 -5.88 18.02
N GLU A 47 21.76 -6.67 18.88
CA GLU A 47 21.42 -8.08 18.60
C GLU A 47 20.53 -8.21 17.35
N VAL A 48 19.53 -7.33 17.21
CA VAL A 48 18.66 -7.30 16.01
C VAL A 48 19.45 -6.91 14.76
N LEU A 49 20.38 -5.98 14.87
CA LEU A 49 21.20 -5.54 13.74
C LEU A 49 22.21 -6.62 13.31
N ASP A 50 22.86 -7.30 14.26
CA ASP A 50 23.78 -8.40 13.99
C ASP A 50 23.06 -9.57 13.34
N TRP A 51 21.85 -9.90 13.84
CA TRP A 51 20.97 -10.87 13.19
C TRP A 51 20.61 -10.44 11.76
N PHE A 52 20.29 -9.17 11.55
CA PHE A 52 19.91 -8.66 10.23
C PHE A 52 21.07 -8.72 9.23
N ASP A 53 22.30 -8.37 9.67
CA ASP A 53 23.49 -8.49 8.83
C ASP A 53 23.78 -9.95 8.48
N ALA A 54 23.69 -10.87 9.45
CA ALA A 54 23.85 -12.30 9.22
C ALA A 54 22.78 -12.83 8.26
N TRP A 55 21.53 -12.40 8.42
CA TRP A 55 20.44 -12.75 7.52
C TRP A 55 20.67 -12.22 6.10
N LEU A 56 21.16 -10.99 5.93
CA LEU A 56 21.52 -10.45 4.60
C LEU A 56 22.65 -11.27 3.95
N ALA A 57 23.64 -11.70 4.73
CA ALA A 57 24.76 -12.50 4.25
C ALA A 57 24.34 -13.91 3.81
N ASP A 58 23.34 -14.52 4.46
CA ASP A 58 22.79 -15.84 4.11
C ASP A 58 21.73 -15.75 3.00
N TYR A 59 20.78 -14.82 3.14
CA TYR A 59 19.68 -14.62 2.19
C TYR A 59 20.14 -13.98 0.88
N ARG A 60 21.26 -13.25 0.86
CA ARG A 60 21.85 -12.66 -0.36
C ARG A 60 20.81 -12.15 -1.37
N PRO A 61 19.96 -11.18 -0.98
CA PRO A 61 18.91 -10.68 -1.86
C PRO A 61 19.51 -10.02 -3.11
N THR A 62 18.89 -10.18 -4.27
CA THR A 62 19.35 -9.57 -5.54
C THR A 62 18.41 -8.49 -6.04
N VAL A 63 17.12 -8.57 -5.69
CA VAL A 63 16.07 -7.62 -6.08
C VAL A 63 15.35 -7.13 -4.84
N GLY A 64 15.14 -5.83 -4.73
CA GLY A 64 14.39 -5.22 -3.64
C GLY A 64 13.17 -4.46 -4.13
N LEU A 65 12.10 -4.43 -3.32
CA LEU A 65 11.02 -3.44 -3.44
C LEU A 65 11.11 -2.50 -2.25
N TYR A 66 11.43 -1.23 -2.50
CA TYR A 66 11.43 -0.21 -1.45
C TYR A 66 10.10 0.50 -1.41
N PHE A 67 9.49 0.57 -0.22
CA PHE A 67 8.24 1.28 -0.05
C PHE A 67 8.19 2.14 1.21
N SER A 68 7.70 3.36 1.00
CA SER A 68 7.43 4.35 2.02
C SER A 68 6.21 5.14 1.62
N GLY A 69 5.26 5.33 2.53
CA GLY A 69 3.99 5.97 2.19
C GLY A 69 2.98 6.01 3.32
N GLY A 70 1.85 6.68 3.06
CA GLY A 70 0.74 6.80 4.02
C GLY A 70 -0.11 5.53 4.14
N PRO A 71 -0.98 5.43 5.17
CA PRO A 71 -1.80 4.23 5.42
C PRO A 71 -2.70 3.76 4.27
N SER A 72 -3.06 4.64 3.34
CA SER A 72 -3.91 4.35 2.16
C SER A 72 -3.11 3.97 0.91
N SER A 73 -1.77 3.99 0.97
CA SER A 73 -0.90 3.77 -0.20
C SER A 73 -0.39 2.35 -0.37
N ALA A 74 -0.72 1.42 0.54
CA ALA A 74 -0.23 0.04 0.52
C ALA A 74 -0.50 -0.70 -0.81
N TYR A 75 -1.54 -0.32 -1.55
CA TYR A 75 -1.85 -0.89 -2.86
C TYR A 75 -0.68 -0.76 -3.85
N GLN A 76 0.12 0.30 -3.74
CA GLN A 76 1.25 0.58 -4.63
C GLN A 76 2.33 -0.51 -4.51
N ALA A 77 2.62 -0.95 -3.28
CA ALA A 77 3.51 -2.08 -3.04
C ALA A 77 2.84 -3.43 -3.37
N ASN A 78 1.57 -3.59 -2.98
CA ASN A 78 0.84 -4.85 -3.18
C ASN A 78 0.74 -5.28 -4.66
N MET A 79 0.69 -4.32 -5.59
CA MET A 79 0.69 -4.61 -7.03
C MET A 79 1.96 -5.31 -7.52
N TRP A 80 3.08 -5.21 -6.80
CA TRP A 80 4.37 -5.78 -7.20
C TRP A 80 4.70 -7.12 -6.53
N LEU A 81 3.94 -7.54 -5.52
CA LEU A 81 4.26 -8.74 -4.74
C LEU A 81 4.26 -10.01 -5.60
N GLU A 82 3.21 -10.22 -6.40
CA GLU A 82 3.11 -11.39 -7.27
C GLU A 82 4.19 -11.39 -8.39
N PRO A 83 4.40 -10.30 -9.14
CA PRO A 83 5.50 -10.22 -10.11
C PRO A 83 6.87 -10.54 -9.51
N LEU A 84 7.18 -9.99 -8.33
CA LEU A 84 8.45 -10.22 -7.64
C LEU A 84 8.61 -11.68 -7.20
N ALA A 85 7.53 -12.32 -6.76
CA ALA A 85 7.54 -13.71 -6.32
C ALA A 85 7.77 -14.70 -7.47
N LYS A 86 7.51 -14.29 -8.72
CA LYS A 86 7.72 -15.09 -9.94
C LYS A 86 9.13 -14.93 -10.53
N LEU A 87 9.93 -14.00 -10.03
CA LEU A 87 11.30 -13.81 -10.49
C LEU A 87 12.16 -15.00 -10.07
N ASP A 88 13.03 -15.47 -10.97
CA ASP A 88 14.14 -16.36 -10.64
C ASP A 88 15.26 -15.56 -9.94
N ALA A 89 14.94 -15.06 -8.75
CA ALA A 89 15.76 -14.15 -7.97
C ALA A 89 15.49 -14.35 -6.46
N ARG A 90 16.21 -13.61 -5.62
CA ARG A 90 15.98 -13.57 -4.17
C ARG A 90 15.39 -12.20 -3.80
N PRO A 91 14.07 -12.01 -3.94
CA PRO A 91 13.43 -10.72 -3.68
C PRO A 91 13.38 -10.40 -2.18
N VAL A 92 13.38 -9.12 -1.83
CA VAL A 92 13.11 -8.63 -0.47
C VAL A 92 12.25 -7.37 -0.51
N ILE A 93 11.27 -7.25 0.39
CA ILE A 93 10.44 -6.06 0.54
C ILE A 93 11.00 -5.22 1.69
N ILE A 94 11.34 -3.96 1.41
CA ILE A 94 11.92 -3.02 2.35
C ILE A 94 10.90 -1.92 2.65
N LEU A 95 10.37 -1.90 3.87
CA LEU A 95 9.41 -0.90 4.33
C LEU A 95 10.07 0.13 5.25
N ARG A 96 9.60 1.37 5.20
CA ARG A 96 10.03 2.43 6.15
C ARG A 96 9.11 2.61 7.34
N GLU A 97 7.88 2.13 7.28
CA GLU A 97 6.86 2.29 8.32
C GLU A 97 6.36 0.94 8.85
N ARG A 98 6.43 0.75 10.18
CA ARG A 98 5.97 -0.49 10.82
C ARG A 98 4.48 -0.76 10.60
N PHE A 99 3.65 0.29 10.54
CA PHE A 99 2.21 0.14 10.28
C PHE A 99 1.90 -0.40 8.88
N MET A 100 2.89 -0.41 7.97
CA MET A 100 2.72 -0.89 6.61
C MET A 100 2.76 -2.42 6.53
N VAL A 101 3.48 -3.09 7.44
CA VAL A 101 3.60 -4.56 7.49
C VAL A 101 2.24 -5.26 7.47
N PRO A 102 1.27 -4.96 8.36
CA PRO A 102 -0.03 -5.62 8.35
C PRO A 102 -0.94 -5.23 7.16
N LYS A 103 -0.52 -4.29 6.31
CA LYS A 103 -1.27 -3.84 5.12
C LYS A 103 -0.78 -4.51 3.83
N LEU A 104 0.33 -5.24 3.89
CA LEU A 104 0.78 -6.02 2.75
C LEU A 104 -0.19 -7.17 2.48
N ALA A 105 -0.40 -7.48 1.21
CA ALA A 105 -1.09 -8.71 0.84
C ALA A 105 -0.22 -9.93 1.21
N PRO A 106 -0.82 -11.12 1.37
CA PRO A 106 -0.07 -12.35 1.65
C PRO A 106 1.06 -12.57 0.62
N THR A 107 2.26 -12.86 1.12
CA THR A 107 3.45 -13.09 0.28
C THR A 107 4.47 -13.93 1.05
N ASP A 108 5.20 -14.76 0.30
CA ASP A 108 6.35 -15.53 0.81
C ASP A 108 7.67 -14.75 0.69
N ILE A 109 7.64 -13.58 0.06
CA ILE A 109 8.82 -12.71 -0.06
C ILE A 109 9.18 -12.18 1.33
N PRO A 110 10.46 -12.27 1.77
CA PRO A 110 10.89 -11.69 3.03
C PRO A 110 10.59 -10.18 3.10
N VAL A 111 10.00 -9.76 4.23
CA VAL A 111 9.67 -8.36 4.51
C VAL A 111 10.55 -7.85 5.65
N VAL A 112 11.28 -6.78 5.41
CA VAL A 112 12.08 -6.08 6.41
C VAL A 112 11.59 -4.66 6.58
N CYS A 113 11.50 -4.19 7.83
CA CYS A 113 11.12 -2.81 8.12
C CYS A 113 12.32 -2.08 8.71
N LEU A 114 12.79 -1.05 8.02
CA LEU A 114 14.00 -0.27 8.36
C LEU A 114 13.63 1.21 8.60
N PRO A 115 13.05 1.58 9.76
CA PRO A 115 12.59 2.94 9.99
C PRO A 115 13.73 3.97 10.04
N LYS A 116 14.85 3.60 10.70
CA LYS A 116 16.01 4.48 10.88
C LYS A 116 16.89 4.48 9.63
N VAL A 117 17.37 5.66 9.25
CA VAL A 117 18.28 5.82 8.10
C VAL A 117 19.59 5.07 8.33
N SER A 118 20.14 5.10 9.55
CA SER A 118 21.36 4.37 9.89
C SER A 118 21.24 2.86 9.61
N THR A 119 20.11 2.26 9.98
CA THR A 119 19.82 0.85 9.69
C THR A 119 19.63 0.60 8.20
N LEU A 120 18.95 1.50 7.50
CA LEU A 120 18.73 1.40 6.05
C LEU A 120 20.04 1.37 5.26
N MET A 121 21.06 2.11 5.69
CA MET A 121 22.37 2.14 5.01
C MET A 121 23.11 0.79 5.06
N ARG A 122 22.70 -0.15 5.92
CA ARG A 122 23.26 -1.52 5.91
C ARG A 122 23.01 -2.26 4.60
N LEU A 123 21.98 -1.85 3.84
CA LEU A 123 21.72 -2.39 2.51
C LEU A 123 22.88 -2.17 1.53
N GLU A 124 23.75 -1.17 1.77
CA GLU A 124 24.95 -0.92 0.95
C GLU A 124 25.91 -2.11 0.91
N GLN A 125 25.95 -2.90 1.99
CA GLN A 125 26.79 -4.10 2.11
C GLN A 125 26.06 -5.39 1.68
N SER A 126 24.82 -5.28 1.21
CA SER A 126 24.05 -6.43 0.72
C SER A 126 24.45 -6.79 -0.72
N THR A 127 23.86 -7.87 -1.24
CA THR A 127 24.01 -8.29 -2.65
C THR A 127 22.93 -7.70 -3.56
N LEU A 128 22.13 -6.75 -3.07
CA LEU A 128 21.08 -6.13 -3.88
C LEU A 128 21.69 -5.49 -5.11
N GLN A 129 21.15 -5.84 -6.28
CA GLN A 129 21.56 -5.27 -7.56
C GLN A 129 20.59 -4.18 -7.98
N VAL A 130 19.31 -4.34 -7.68
CA VAL A 130 18.25 -3.41 -8.05
C VAL A 130 17.25 -3.21 -6.91
N LEU A 131 16.79 -1.97 -6.75
CA LEU A 131 15.74 -1.58 -5.82
C LEU A 131 14.65 -0.86 -6.61
N ILE A 132 13.46 -1.45 -6.61
CA ILE A 132 12.27 -0.97 -7.33
C ILE A 132 11.46 -0.04 -6.42
N HIS A 133 11.04 1.11 -6.95
CA HIS A 133 10.33 2.16 -6.23
C HIS A 133 8.96 2.45 -6.90
N PRO A 134 7.85 1.97 -6.33
CA PRO A 134 6.52 2.24 -6.89
C PRO A 134 5.98 3.63 -6.50
N SER A 135 6.70 4.37 -5.65
CA SER A 135 6.29 5.70 -5.22
C SER A 135 7.48 6.60 -4.87
N ASN A 136 7.28 7.90 -5.09
CA ASN A 136 8.23 8.97 -4.78
C ASN A 136 7.86 9.65 -3.46
N SER A 137 8.07 8.94 -2.35
CA SER A 137 7.86 9.52 -1.02
C SER A 137 9.06 10.38 -0.59
N GLY A 138 8.85 11.33 0.33
CA GLY A 138 9.94 12.17 0.84
C GLY A 138 11.11 11.40 1.46
N LYS A 139 10.88 10.19 2.00
CA LYS A 139 11.93 9.35 2.57
C LYS A 139 12.73 8.57 1.51
N THR A 140 12.26 8.50 0.27
CA THR A 140 12.93 7.73 -0.79
C THR A 140 14.33 8.28 -1.08
N SER A 141 14.50 9.61 -1.00
CA SER A 141 15.81 10.28 -1.10
C SER A 141 16.90 9.71 -0.17
N GLN A 142 16.52 9.08 0.94
CA GLN A 142 17.47 8.52 1.91
C GLN A 142 18.12 7.22 1.42
N VAL A 143 17.39 6.39 0.65
CA VAL A 143 17.93 5.13 0.13
C VAL A 143 18.64 5.30 -1.21
N LEU A 144 18.24 6.30 -2.01
CA LEU A 144 18.84 6.63 -3.32
C LEU A 144 20.34 6.99 -3.26
N ARG A 145 20.90 7.13 -2.05
CA ARG A 145 22.30 7.47 -1.83
C ARG A 145 23.22 6.25 -1.83
N ILE A 146 22.68 5.03 -1.88
CA ILE A 146 23.46 3.80 -1.82
C ILE A 146 24.00 3.50 -3.23
N PRO A 147 25.31 3.69 -3.50
CA PRO A 147 25.83 3.62 -4.86
C PRO A 147 26.00 2.19 -5.38
N THR A 148 25.88 1.18 -4.51
CA THR A 148 26.05 -0.24 -4.86
C THR A 148 24.79 -0.86 -5.46
N ILE A 149 23.67 -0.15 -5.46
CA ILE A 149 22.35 -0.66 -5.88
C ILE A 149 21.79 0.24 -6.98
N LYS A 150 21.30 -0.35 -8.08
CA LYS A 150 20.54 0.38 -9.09
C LYS A 150 19.15 0.71 -8.56
N HIS A 151 18.70 1.95 -8.70
CA HIS A 151 17.38 2.40 -8.28
C HIS A 151 16.48 2.62 -9.48
N THR A 152 15.34 1.93 -9.52
CA THR A 152 14.40 2.03 -10.65
C THR A 152 13.02 2.51 -10.20
N PHE A 153 12.52 3.56 -10.84
CA PHE A 153 11.18 4.08 -10.57
C PHE A 153 10.17 3.43 -11.51
N VAL A 154 9.15 2.79 -10.94
CA VAL A 154 8.09 2.09 -11.69
C VAL A 154 6.72 2.77 -11.57
N ASN A 155 6.63 3.81 -10.73
CA ASN A 155 5.37 4.45 -10.36
C ASN A 155 4.30 3.44 -9.88
N HIS A 156 3.04 3.87 -9.72
CA HIS A 156 1.93 3.02 -9.30
C HIS A 156 0.72 3.11 -10.24
N GLY A 157 0.92 3.72 -11.41
CA GLY A 157 -0.09 3.90 -12.43
C GLY A 157 0.38 4.92 -13.44
N GLU A 158 0.18 4.60 -14.72
CA GLU A 158 0.35 5.55 -15.81
C GLU A 158 -0.93 6.38 -15.96
N SER A 159 -0.79 7.69 -16.11
CA SER A 159 -1.89 8.59 -16.44
C SER A 159 -1.38 9.79 -17.21
N ASP A 160 -2.26 10.50 -17.90
CA ASP A 160 -1.88 11.71 -18.65
C ASP A 160 -1.68 12.95 -17.76
N LYS A 161 -1.71 12.78 -16.44
CA LYS A 161 -1.41 13.86 -15.49
C LYS A 161 0.08 14.16 -15.49
N LEU A 162 0.44 15.44 -15.35
CA LEU A 162 1.83 15.87 -15.16
C LEU A 162 2.51 15.19 -13.96
N SER A 163 1.73 14.76 -12.96
CA SER A 163 2.25 13.96 -11.84
C SER A 163 2.89 12.64 -12.26
N SER A 164 2.55 12.08 -13.43
CA SER A 164 3.15 10.84 -13.95
C SER A 164 4.57 11.07 -14.45
N CYS A 165 4.88 12.25 -14.97
CA CYS A 165 6.22 12.64 -15.44
C CYS A 165 6.89 13.61 -14.44
N ASN A 166 6.86 13.30 -13.14
CA ASN A 166 7.43 14.19 -12.13
C ASN A 166 8.96 14.33 -12.30
N PRO A 167 9.53 15.56 -12.27
CA PRO A 167 10.99 15.77 -12.34
C PRO A 167 11.83 15.02 -11.30
N TYR A 168 11.21 14.57 -10.20
CA TYR A 168 11.87 13.71 -9.20
C TYR A 168 12.32 12.36 -9.79
N ALA A 169 11.74 11.91 -10.91
CA ALA A 169 12.17 10.70 -11.61
C ALA A 169 13.67 10.74 -12.04
N LYS A 170 14.27 11.93 -12.15
CA LYS A 170 15.71 12.11 -12.40
C LYS A 170 16.63 11.58 -11.30
N ALA A 171 16.09 11.33 -10.10
CA ALA A 171 16.87 10.84 -8.98
C ALA A 171 17.12 9.31 -9.06
N TYR A 172 16.53 8.63 -10.04
CA TYR A 172 16.65 7.20 -10.26
C TYR A 172 17.61 6.93 -11.42
N ASP A 173 18.24 5.74 -11.39
CA ASP A 173 19.09 5.29 -12.49
C ASP A 173 18.25 4.96 -13.73
N GLU A 174 17.06 4.38 -13.53
CA GLU A 174 16.13 4.06 -14.61
C GLU A 174 14.68 4.36 -14.22
N VAL A 175 13.87 4.67 -15.22
CA VAL A 175 12.42 4.80 -15.14
C VAL A 175 11.79 3.68 -15.97
N TRP A 176 11.12 2.77 -15.29
CA TRP A 176 10.51 1.60 -15.89
C TRP A 176 9.03 1.87 -16.19
N VAL A 177 8.69 1.86 -17.48
CA VAL A 177 7.39 2.31 -17.98
C VAL A 177 6.60 1.18 -18.65
N ALA A 178 5.29 1.38 -18.77
CA ALA A 178 4.38 0.38 -19.31
C ALA A 178 4.49 0.15 -20.83
N GLY A 179 5.15 1.04 -21.58
CA GLY A 179 5.30 0.93 -23.03
C GLY A 179 5.51 2.28 -23.72
N PRO A 180 5.42 2.32 -25.06
CA PRO A 180 5.85 3.47 -25.86
C PRO A 180 5.16 4.79 -25.53
N ALA A 181 3.86 4.76 -25.23
CA ALA A 181 3.11 5.98 -24.89
C ALA A 181 3.61 6.64 -23.60
N ALA A 182 4.03 5.84 -22.60
CA ALA A 182 4.58 6.37 -21.36
C ALA A 182 5.99 6.95 -21.57
N ARG A 183 6.79 6.31 -22.42
CA ARG A 183 8.10 6.83 -22.85
C ARG A 183 7.97 8.16 -23.59
N GLU A 184 7.04 8.24 -24.54
CA GLU A 184 6.75 9.47 -25.28
C GLU A 184 6.32 10.60 -24.33
N ARG A 185 5.53 10.31 -23.30
CA ARG A 185 5.18 11.31 -22.27
C ARG A 185 6.40 11.85 -21.52
N TYR A 186 7.41 11.04 -21.23
CA TYR A 186 8.65 11.53 -20.62
C TYR A 186 9.43 12.44 -21.58
N ALA A 187 9.52 12.05 -22.86
CA ALA A 187 10.17 12.85 -23.89
C ALA A 187 9.48 14.21 -24.09
N LEU A 188 8.14 14.22 -24.16
CA LEU A 188 7.34 15.44 -24.33
C LEU A 188 7.32 16.34 -23.09
N ALA A 189 7.41 15.77 -21.90
CA ALA A 189 7.35 16.55 -20.66
C ALA A 189 8.66 17.31 -20.37
N GLU A 190 9.75 16.99 -21.06
CA GLU A 190 11.07 17.65 -20.94
C GLU A 190 11.56 17.82 -19.50
N VAL A 191 11.21 16.87 -18.62
CA VAL A 191 11.54 16.95 -17.18
C VAL A 191 12.99 16.61 -16.83
N GLY A 192 13.78 16.28 -17.85
CA GLY A 192 15.21 15.98 -17.79
C GLY A 192 15.55 14.52 -17.48
N VAL A 193 14.62 13.59 -17.68
CA VAL A 193 14.92 12.15 -17.74
C VAL A 193 15.37 11.83 -19.17
N GLU A 194 16.53 11.21 -19.32
CA GLU A 194 17.06 10.87 -20.65
C GLU A 194 16.40 9.59 -21.18
N ASP A 195 16.17 9.53 -22.49
CA ASP A 195 15.49 8.39 -23.12
C ASP A 195 16.21 7.05 -22.89
N LYS A 196 17.55 7.06 -22.81
CA LYS A 196 18.35 5.88 -22.48
C LYS A 196 18.05 5.29 -21.10
N ASP A 197 17.51 6.10 -20.19
CA ASP A 197 17.19 5.71 -18.82
C ASP A 197 15.71 5.31 -18.69
N VAL A 198 14.93 5.39 -19.78
CA VAL A 198 13.53 4.93 -19.83
C VAL A 198 13.47 3.51 -20.40
N VAL A 199 13.02 2.56 -19.59
CA VAL A 199 12.94 1.13 -19.95
C VAL A 199 11.49 0.69 -20.03
N GLU A 200 11.09 0.15 -21.17
CA GLU A 200 9.74 -0.37 -21.37
C GLU A 200 9.66 -1.82 -20.86
N ILE A 201 8.93 -2.04 -19.76
CA ILE A 201 8.78 -3.35 -19.12
C ILE A 201 7.36 -3.91 -19.17
N GLY A 202 6.42 -3.17 -19.75
CA GLY A 202 5.01 -3.54 -19.72
C GLY A 202 4.38 -3.37 -18.34
N ARG A 203 3.36 -4.17 -18.05
CA ARG A 203 2.70 -4.19 -16.73
C ARG A 203 2.66 -5.62 -16.20
N PRO A 204 3.75 -6.14 -15.60
CA PRO A 204 3.80 -7.49 -15.03
C PRO A 204 2.63 -7.78 -14.06
N GLN A 205 2.19 -6.75 -13.34
CA GLN A 205 1.00 -6.74 -12.47
C GLN A 205 -0.29 -7.20 -13.17
N LEU A 206 -0.34 -7.13 -14.50
CA LEU A 206 -1.49 -7.44 -15.34
C LEU A 206 -1.27 -8.67 -16.22
N ASP A 207 -0.25 -9.49 -15.99
CA ASP A 207 0.04 -10.67 -16.83
C ASP A 207 -1.14 -11.66 -16.91
N ALA A 208 -2.01 -11.68 -15.89
CA ALA A 208 -3.23 -12.49 -15.90
C ALA A 208 -4.34 -11.93 -16.82
N VAL A 209 -4.26 -10.66 -17.22
CA VAL A 209 -5.23 -10.00 -18.10
C VAL A 209 -4.94 -10.35 -19.54
N ARG A 210 -5.85 -11.10 -20.16
CA ARG A 210 -5.75 -11.47 -21.57
C ARG A 210 -6.46 -10.45 -22.45
N PRO A 211 -5.91 -10.09 -23.62
CA PRO A 211 -6.63 -9.30 -24.60
C PRO A 211 -7.95 -9.96 -24.98
N TYR A 212 -9.00 -9.16 -25.14
CA TYR A 212 -10.30 -9.60 -25.63
C TYR A 212 -10.69 -8.75 -26.83
N ALA A 213 -11.09 -9.40 -27.91
CA ALA A 213 -11.64 -8.76 -29.10
C ALA A 213 -13.05 -9.31 -29.34
N GLY A 214 -14.03 -8.41 -29.42
CA GLY A 214 -15.42 -8.77 -29.64
C GLY A 214 -16.39 -7.91 -28.83
N PRO A 215 -17.70 -8.03 -29.09
CA PRO A 215 -18.72 -7.35 -28.27
C PRO A 215 -18.74 -7.93 -26.85
N PRO A 216 -19.24 -7.18 -25.85
CA PRO A 216 -19.48 -7.72 -24.52
C PRO A 216 -20.31 -9.01 -24.58
N ALA A 217 -19.88 -10.04 -23.88
CA ALA A 217 -20.63 -11.29 -23.76
C ALA A 217 -21.66 -11.22 -22.63
N GLY A 218 -22.80 -11.89 -22.82
CA GLY A 218 -23.87 -11.99 -21.83
C GLY A 218 -25.04 -11.04 -22.07
N PRO A 219 -26.05 -11.06 -21.19
CA PRO A 219 -27.32 -10.34 -21.41
C PRO A 219 -27.23 -8.82 -21.18
N TYR A 220 -26.11 -8.32 -20.67
CA TYR A 220 -25.92 -6.90 -20.35
C TYR A 220 -24.60 -6.35 -20.90
N THR A 221 -24.63 -5.14 -21.41
CA THR A 221 -23.43 -4.33 -21.64
C THR A 221 -22.92 -3.82 -20.30
N THR A 222 -21.79 -4.35 -19.84
CA THR A 222 -21.18 -3.90 -18.57
C THR A 222 -20.26 -2.71 -18.82
N VAL A 223 -20.56 -1.58 -18.18
CA VAL A 223 -19.78 -0.33 -18.29
C VAL A 223 -19.09 -0.05 -16.96
N LEU A 224 -17.76 0.09 -16.97
CA LEU A 224 -16.99 0.56 -15.81
C LEU A 224 -16.76 2.06 -15.92
N TYR A 225 -17.35 2.82 -15.01
CA TYR A 225 -17.02 4.22 -14.81
C TYR A 225 -16.04 4.37 -13.64
N ALA A 226 -14.78 4.66 -13.95
CA ALA A 226 -13.69 4.78 -12.97
C ALA A 226 -13.03 6.16 -13.04
N PRO A 227 -13.69 7.22 -12.53
CA PRO A 227 -13.14 8.56 -12.63
C PRO A 227 -11.91 8.76 -11.74
N THR A 228 -11.00 9.60 -12.21
CA THR A 228 -9.79 10.03 -11.51
C THR A 228 -10.10 10.99 -10.35
N TRP A 229 -9.11 11.18 -9.47
CA TRP A 229 -9.14 12.17 -8.38
C TRP A 229 -8.85 13.60 -8.87
N GLU A 230 -9.31 14.60 -8.12
CA GLU A 230 -9.11 16.03 -8.38
C GLU A 230 -7.64 16.45 -8.53
N GLY A 231 -6.69 15.70 -7.95
CA GLY A 231 -5.30 16.13 -7.87
C GLY A 231 -5.09 17.20 -6.78
N TRP A 232 -3.83 17.54 -6.52
CA TRP A 232 -3.45 18.55 -5.52
C TRP A 232 -3.11 19.92 -6.12
N ASP A 233 -2.95 19.99 -7.44
CA ASP A 233 -2.44 21.17 -8.15
C ASP A 233 -3.54 22.18 -8.54
N GLY A 234 -4.80 21.87 -8.24
CA GLY A 234 -5.94 22.71 -8.56
C GLY A 234 -6.26 22.79 -10.05
N ASN A 235 -5.62 21.99 -10.89
CA ASN A 235 -5.86 22.02 -12.33
C ASN A 235 -7.27 21.49 -12.65
N PRO A 236 -8.09 22.27 -13.39
CA PRO A 236 -9.40 21.82 -13.81
C PRO A 236 -9.27 20.61 -14.77
N GLY A 237 -10.25 19.70 -14.74
CA GLY A 237 -10.27 18.55 -15.66
C GLY A 237 -9.57 17.29 -15.16
N ASN A 238 -8.94 17.32 -13.99
CA ASN A 238 -8.36 16.13 -13.37
C ASN A 238 -9.37 15.05 -12.99
N THR A 239 -10.67 15.38 -12.93
CA THR A 239 -11.76 14.43 -12.70
C THR A 239 -12.98 14.78 -13.54
N SER A 240 -13.65 13.76 -14.09
CA SER A 240 -14.92 13.91 -14.80
C SER A 240 -16.14 13.93 -13.87
N VAL A 241 -15.97 13.62 -12.57
CA VAL A 241 -17.07 13.53 -11.60
C VAL A 241 -17.88 14.83 -11.55
N VAL A 242 -17.21 15.97 -11.48
CA VAL A 242 -17.86 17.29 -11.40
C VAL A 242 -18.44 17.72 -12.74
N ALA A 243 -17.70 17.51 -13.83
CA ALA A 243 -18.06 18.05 -15.14
C ALA A 243 -19.18 17.25 -15.83
N ALA A 244 -19.19 15.92 -15.68
CA ALA A 244 -20.06 15.05 -16.46
C ALA A 244 -20.59 13.82 -15.71
N GLY A 245 -20.06 13.51 -14.51
CA GLY A 245 -20.29 12.23 -13.84
C GLY A 245 -21.76 11.89 -13.62
N GLU A 246 -22.56 12.84 -13.14
CA GLU A 246 -24.00 12.61 -12.90
C GLU A 246 -24.78 12.37 -14.20
N ASN A 247 -24.51 13.16 -15.23
CA ASN A 247 -25.22 13.03 -16.51
C ASN A 247 -24.88 11.70 -17.20
N LEU A 248 -23.60 11.32 -17.17
CA LEU A 248 -23.12 10.05 -17.68
C LEU A 248 -23.79 8.87 -16.96
N VAL A 249 -23.85 8.92 -15.63
CA VAL A 249 -24.49 7.87 -14.82
C VAL A 249 -26.00 7.79 -15.07
N ARG A 250 -26.69 8.93 -15.17
CA ARG A 250 -28.13 8.95 -15.49
C ARG A 250 -28.41 8.34 -16.86
N ALA A 251 -27.63 8.71 -17.88
CA ALA A 251 -27.79 8.18 -19.22
C ALA A 251 -27.56 6.66 -19.25
N LEU A 252 -26.49 6.18 -18.60
CA LEU A 252 -26.19 4.74 -18.52
C LEU A 252 -27.25 3.95 -17.76
N LEU A 253 -27.81 4.50 -16.69
CA LEU A 253 -28.85 3.83 -15.89
C LEU A 253 -30.24 3.88 -16.53
N ALA A 254 -30.46 4.72 -17.55
CA ALA A 254 -31.72 4.76 -18.29
C ALA A 254 -31.88 3.57 -19.23
N ASP A 255 -30.78 2.93 -19.64
CA ASP A 255 -30.80 1.74 -20.49
C ASP A 255 -30.91 0.45 -19.63
N PRO A 256 -32.01 -0.32 -19.74
CA PRO A 256 -32.17 -1.56 -18.98
C PRO A 256 -31.19 -2.67 -19.41
N GLY A 257 -30.56 -2.55 -20.59
CA GLY A 257 -29.49 -3.44 -21.07
C GLY A 257 -28.10 -3.14 -20.50
N VAL A 258 -27.94 -2.05 -19.73
CA VAL A 258 -26.64 -1.66 -19.16
C VAL A 258 -26.49 -2.11 -17.71
N ARG A 259 -25.31 -2.64 -17.38
CA ARG A 259 -24.83 -2.86 -16.01
C ARG A 259 -23.68 -1.91 -15.71
N LEU A 260 -23.93 -0.91 -14.87
CA LEU A 260 -22.93 0.06 -14.47
C LEU A 260 -22.12 -0.41 -13.25
N LEU A 261 -20.81 -0.40 -13.36
CA LEU A 261 -19.86 -0.51 -12.26
C LEU A 261 -19.24 0.87 -12.02
N TYR A 262 -19.43 1.43 -10.84
CA TYR A 262 -18.85 2.73 -10.46
C TYR A 262 -17.71 2.53 -9.47
N LYS A 263 -16.51 2.97 -9.83
CA LYS A 263 -15.30 2.86 -9.02
C LYS A 263 -14.60 4.23 -8.92
N PRO A 264 -15.07 5.13 -8.05
CA PRO A 264 -14.42 6.42 -7.83
C PRO A 264 -13.06 6.23 -7.15
N HIS A 265 -12.19 7.23 -7.29
CA HIS A 265 -10.94 7.25 -6.54
C HIS A 265 -11.22 7.33 -5.02
N PRO A 266 -10.43 6.66 -4.15
CA PRO A 266 -10.65 6.69 -2.71
C PRO A 266 -10.60 8.09 -2.06
N LEU A 267 -9.94 9.03 -2.73
CA LEU A 267 -9.78 10.42 -2.29
C LEU A 267 -10.79 11.39 -2.95
N THR A 268 -11.76 10.92 -3.74
CA THR A 268 -12.74 11.82 -4.36
C THR A 268 -13.44 12.70 -3.34
N GLY A 269 -13.39 14.01 -3.53
CA GLY A 269 -13.94 15.02 -2.62
C GLY A 269 -12.97 15.53 -1.56
N SER A 270 -11.73 15.02 -1.49
CA SER A 270 -10.76 15.43 -0.49
C SER A 270 -10.14 16.81 -0.76
N VAL A 271 -10.23 17.30 -2.00
CA VAL A 271 -9.69 18.61 -2.42
C VAL A 271 -10.80 19.51 -2.92
N ASP A 272 -11.70 19.01 -3.78
CA ASP A 272 -12.87 19.76 -4.22
C ASP A 272 -14.15 19.20 -3.58
N PRO A 273 -14.79 19.91 -2.62
CA PRO A 273 -16.04 19.47 -2.01
C PRO A 273 -17.16 19.20 -3.03
N ARG A 274 -17.12 19.85 -4.21
CA ARG A 274 -18.09 19.61 -5.29
C ARG A 274 -17.96 18.20 -5.86
N ALA A 275 -16.73 17.67 -5.94
CA ALA A 275 -16.48 16.30 -6.39
C ALA A 275 -17.04 15.28 -5.40
N GLY A 276 -16.87 15.53 -4.09
CA GLY A 276 -17.48 14.70 -3.04
C GLY A 276 -19.00 14.72 -3.09
N ALA A 277 -19.60 15.91 -3.26
CA ALA A 277 -21.06 16.03 -3.39
C ALA A 277 -21.61 15.31 -4.64
N ALA A 278 -20.89 15.38 -5.77
CA ALA A 278 -21.26 14.68 -7.00
C ALA A 278 -21.09 13.15 -6.88
N ASP A 279 -20.02 12.65 -6.24
CA ASP A 279 -19.85 11.22 -5.92
C ASP A 279 -21.03 10.68 -5.09
N LEU A 280 -21.45 11.42 -4.06
CA LEU A 280 -22.60 11.04 -3.24
C LEU A 280 -23.89 10.95 -4.07
N ARG A 281 -24.15 11.93 -4.95
CA ARG A 281 -25.32 11.91 -5.83
C ARG A 281 -25.27 10.75 -6.82
N ILE A 282 -24.11 10.46 -7.42
CA ILE A 282 -23.91 9.30 -8.31
C ILE A 282 -24.22 7.99 -7.58
N ARG A 283 -23.69 7.81 -6.36
CA ARG A 283 -23.96 6.61 -5.55
C ARG A 283 -25.44 6.45 -5.25
N GLU A 284 -26.15 7.54 -4.98
CA GLU A 284 -27.59 7.47 -4.74
C GLU A 284 -28.39 7.10 -6.00
N LEU A 285 -28.01 7.64 -7.17
CA LEU A 285 -28.59 7.22 -8.45
C LEU A 285 -28.44 5.71 -8.68
N ILE A 286 -27.26 5.16 -8.41
CA ILE A 286 -26.97 3.73 -8.54
C ILE A 286 -27.79 2.92 -7.53
N ARG A 287 -27.88 3.35 -6.27
CA ARG A 287 -28.72 2.67 -5.26
C ARG A 287 -30.19 2.67 -5.65
N ALA A 288 -30.71 3.79 -6.14
CA ALA A 288 -32.08 3.89 -6.61
C ALA A 288 -32.36 2.95 -7.79
N ALA A 289 -31.45 2.88 -8.76
CA ALA A 289 -31.56 1.96 -9.89
C ALA A 289 -31.54 0.48 -9.44
N ASN A 290 -30.68 0.13 -8.49
CA ASN A 290 -30.64 -1.23 -7.93
C ASN A 290 -31.96 -1.58 -7.23
N ARG A 291 -32.54 -0.68 -6.42
CA ARG A 291 -33.84 -0.91 -5.77
C ARG A 291 -34.97 -1.18 -6.77
N ARG A 292 -34.97 -0.50 -7.93
CA ARG A 292 -35.98 -0.70 -8.98
C ARG A 292 -35.83 -2.02 -9.75
N ARG A 293 -34.64 -2.61 -9.78
CA ARG A 293 -34.39 -3.91 -10.44
C ARG A 293 -34.61 -5.10 -9.52
N SER A 294 -34.49 -4.91 -8.21
CA SER A 294 -34.67 -5.97 -7.21
C SER A 294 -36.13 -6.15 -6.75
N GLY A 295 -37.03 -5.24 -7.11
CA GLY A 295 -38.48 -5.35 -6.87
C GLY A 295 -39.21 -5.64 -8.17
#